data_AF-A0A6L8FYT0-F1
#
_entry.id   AF-A0A6L8FYT0-F1
#
_cell.length_a   1.000
_cell.length_b   1.000
_cell.length_c   1.000
_cell.angle_alpha   90.00
_cell.angle_beta   90.00
_cell.angle_gamma   90.00
#
_symmetry.space_group_name_H-M   'P 1'
#
loop_
_entity.id
_entity.type
_entity.pdbx_description
1 polymer ?
#
loop_
_entity_poly.entity_id
_entity_poly.type
_entity_poly.pdbx_seq_one_letter_code
_entity_poly.pdbx_strand_id
1 'polypeptide(L)'
;MNKRACSTLTVWLMLIAVASAQAVDWPYYTSDLGGTKYSPAAQIGPDNFDQLRVVWRFRPPDQQIYETAERDLDFDEHRGTPIAVNGVLYYASPFNILVALDGASGEELWTFDPEAWRIEPRFLGNLRGVSYWTDGAVERIFLATSTAYLYSIDAKTGLLDPAFGQDGRVDLGASLRRPLTDGDRWNYGVTAPPVICRDVVAVGSAIGDWRGRPPAEYTPPGDVQAFDARTGAKVWEFHTIPQAGEYGNETWESDAWKTYGAANVWASMTADEELGYLYLPVSTASHDYYGGERPGDNLFS
;
A
#
# COMPACT_ATOMS: atom_id res chain seq x y z
N MET A 1 79.43 33.28 14.78
CA MET A 1 78.64 33.20 13.53
C MET A 1 77.53 32.19 13.73
N ASN A 2 76.33 32.65 14.12
CA ASN A 2 75.16 31.80 14.37
C ASN A 2 74.36 31.61 13.08
N LYS A 3 74.23 30.36 12.61
CA LYS A 3 73.29 29.98 11.56
C LYS A 3 71.96 29.61 12.21
N ARG A 4 70.90 30.39 11.96
CA ARG A 4 69.51 30.01 12.28
C ARG A 4 68.93 29.31 11.06
N ALA A 5 68.55 28.05 11.22
CA ALA A 5 67.75 27.31 10.24
C ALA A 5 66.28 27.73 10.41
N CYS A 6 65.66 28.16 9.31
CA CYS A 6 64.25 28.51 9.23
C CYS A 6 63.51 27.29 8.68
N SER A 7 62.82 26.55 9.55
CA SER A 7 61.97 25.43 9.15
C SER A 7 60.59 25.95 8.78
N THR A 8 60.21 25.79 7.52
CA THR A 8 58.88 26.12 7.00
C THR A 8 57.93 24.97 7.32
N LEU A 9 56.90 25.24 8.13
CA LEU A 9 55.85 24.30 8.48
C LEU A 9 54.77 24.34 7.39
N THR A 10 54.69 23.31 6.55
CA THR A 10 53.63 23.16 5.56
C THR A 10 52.41 22.53 6.22
N VAL A 11 51.38 23.32 6.50
CA VAL A 11 50.08 22.85 6.98
C VAL A 11 49.28 22.33 5.80
N TRP A 12 49.03 21.03 5.76
CA TRP A 12 48.06 20.43 4.83
C TRP A 12 46.65 20.68 5.37
N LEU A 13 45.92 21.61 4.75
CA LEU A 13 44.47 21.67 4.91
C LEU A 13 43.87 20.42 4.21
N MET A 14 43.45 19.43 4.98
CA MET A 14 42.49 18.45 4.49
C MET A 14 41.15 19.17 4.32
N LEU A 15 40.81 19.51 3.07
CA LEU A 15 39.44 19.80 2.69
C LEU A 15 38.63 18.52 2.88
N ILE A 16 37.95 18.40 4.02
CA ILE A 16 36.84 17.47 4.17
C ILE A 16 35.73 18.03 3.29
N ALA A 17 35.60 17.48 2.07
CA ALA A 17 34.41 17.68 1.28
C ALA A 17 33.25 17.05 2.06
N VAL A 18 32.48 17.88 2.77
CA VAL A 18 31.18 17.47 3.28
C VAL A 18 30.33 17.27 2.03
N ALA A 19 30.22 16.02 1.59
CA ALA A 19 29.22 15.67 0.60
C ALA A 19 27.87 16.11 1.17
N SER A 20 27.25 17.08 0.53
CA SER A 20 25.87 17.46 0.81
C SER A 20 25.06 16.17 0.69
N ALA A 21 24.57 15.63 1.81
CA ALA A 21 23.65 14.50 1.78
C ALA A 21 22.46 14.95 0.96
N GLN A 22 22.26 14.35 -0.20
CA GLN A 22 21.11 14.64 -1.02
C GLN A 22 19.91 14.07 -0.27
N ALA A 23 19.02 14.94 0.20
CA ALA A 23 17.72 14.50 0.71
C ALA A 23 16.96 13.92 -0.49
N VAL A 24 16.71 12.61 -0.46
CA VAL A 24 16.00 11.88 -1.50
C VAL A 24 14.81 11.23 -0.83
N ASP A 25 13.62 11.64 -1.24
CA ASP A 25 12.36 11.04 -0.80
C ASP A 25 12.14 9.67 -1.48
N TRP A 26 11.29 8.86 -0.85
CA TRP A 26 10.74 7.62 -1.38
C TRP A 26 9.22 7.67 -1.24
N PRO A 27 8.52 8.49 -2.04
CA PRO A 27 7.13 8.85 -1.79
C PRO A 27 6.11 7.75 -2.13
N TYR A 28 6.54 6.71 -2.85
CA TYR A 28 5.68 5.59 -3.27
C TYR A 28 6.27 4.27 -2.79
N TYR A 29 5.43 3.26 -2.54
CA TYR A 29 5.88 1.90 -2.21
C TYR A 29 6.92 1.34 -3.19
N THR A 30 6.82 1.72 -4.46
CA THR A 30 7.72 1.30 -5.53
C THR A 30 8.73 2.37 -5.97
N SER A 31 9.07 3.31 -5.08
CA SER A 31 9.89 4.51 -5.32
C SER A 31 9.21 5.59 -6.16
N ASP A 32 8.66 5.22 -7.32
CA ASP A 32 7.90 6.09 -8.22
C ASP A 32 6.64 5.38 -8.72
N LEU A 33 5.77 6.11 -9.43
CA LEU A 33 4.53 5.58 -10.00
C LEU A 33 4.75 4.56 -11.10
N GLY A 34 5.88 4.61 -11.82
CA GLY A 34 6.27 3.62 -12.83
C GLY A 34 6.80 2.32 -12.24
N GLY A 35 7.09 2.32 -10.95
CA GLY A 35 7.51 1.16 -10.19
C GLY A 35 8.97 0.77 -10.35
N THR A 36 9.87 1.73 -10.59
CA THR A 36 11.29 1.44 -10.87
C THR A 36 12.04 0.83 -9.68
N LYS A 37 11.59 1.08 -8.45
CA LYS A 37 12.27 0.69 -7.20
C LYS A 37 13.73 1.18 -7.17
N TYR A 38 14.01 2.34 -7.75
CA TYR A 38 15.35 2.91 -7.89
C TYR A 38 15.52 4.16 -7.04
N SER A 39 16.64 4.28 -6.32
CA SER A 39 17.02 5.52 -5.65
C SER A 39 18.17 6.20 -6.40
N PRO A 40 18.10 7.51 -6.69
CA PRO A 40 19.23 8.27 -7.23
C PRO A 40 20.31 8.57 -6.19
N ALA A 41 20.10 8.24 -4.90
CA ALA A 41 21.08 8.50 -3.86
C ALA A 41 22.37 7.71 -4.10
N ALA A 42 23.51 8.41 -4.09
CA ALA A 42 24.82 7.83 -4.41
C ALA A 42 25.82 7.87 -3.24
N GLN A 43 25.37 8.23 -2.03
CA GLN A 43 26.26 8.30 -0.86
C GLN A 43 26.81 6.92 -0.46
N ILE A 44 26.01 5.86 -0.64
CA ILE A 44 26.39 4.48 -0.34
C ILE A 44 26.67 3.77 -1.66
N GLY A 45 27.86 3.19 -1.80
CA GLY A 45 28.31 2.50 -3.00
C GLY A 45 29.33 1.40 -2.69
N PRO A 46 29.91 0.77 -3.73
CA PRO A 46 30.83 -0.36 -3.56
C PRO A 46 32.03 -0.06 -2.64
N ASP A 47 32.48 1.19 -2.59
CA ASP A 47 33.69 1.60 -1.86
C ASP A 47 33.46 1.85 -0.36
N ASN A 48 32.21 1.88 0.11
CA ASN A 48 31.89 2.19 1.51
C ASN A 48 30.71 1.38 2.10
N PHE A 49 30.14 0.44 1.35
CA PHE A 49 29.02 -0.38 1.80
C PHE A 49 29.34 -1.17 3.09
N ASP A 50 30.59 -1.58 3.25
CA ASP A 50 31.11 -2.29 4.41
C ASP A 50 31.14 -1.44 5.70
N GLN A 51 30.91 -0.13 5.61
CA GLN A 51 30.89 0.80 6.74
C GLN A 51 29.48 1.04 7.29
N LEU A 52 28.45 0.40 6.71
CA LEU A 52 27.07 0.55 7.18
C LEU A 52 26.92 0.11 8.64
N ARG A 53 26.20 0.93 9.40
CA ARG A 53 25.82 0.63 10.79
C ARG A 53 24.36 0.98 11.00
N VAL A 54 23.74 0.26 11.92
CA VAL A 54 22.38 0.60 12.38
C VAL A 54 22.41 1.96 13.06
N VAL A 55 21.56 2.88 12.60
CA VAL A 55 21.39 4.21 13.20
C VAL A 55 20.32 4.18 14.29
N TRP A 56 19.18 3.56 14.01
CA TRP A 56 18.08 3.37 14.96
C TRP A 56 17.30 2.10 14.63
N ARG A 57 16.43 1.68 15.55
CA ARG A 57 15.44 0.61 15.35
C ARG A 57 14.11 1.07 15.95
N PHE A 58 13.03 0.81 15.23
CA PHE A 58 11.67 1.02 15.71
C PHE A 58 10.98 -0.33 15.90
N ARG A 59 10.16 -0.45 16.95
CA ARG A 59 9.33 -1.62 17.21
C ARG A 59 7.87 -1.15 17.17
N PRO A 60 7.06 -1.64 16.21
CA PRO A 60 5.66 -1.25 16.11
C PRO A 60 4.82 -1.85 17.26
N PRO A 61 3.62 -1.30 17.53
CA PRO A 61 2.77 -1.71 18.66
C PRO A 61 2.25 -3.16 18.58
N ASP A 62 2.37 -3.79 17.40
CA ASP A 62 1.92 -5.16 17.11
C ASP A 62 2.39 -6.19 18.15
N GLN A 63 3.64 -6.09 18.61
CA GLN A 63 4.17 -7.05 19.58
C GLN A 63 3.41 -6.99 20.92
N GLN A 64 3.14 -5.78 21.43
CA GLN A 64 2.41 -5.62 22.68
C GLN A 64 0.96 -6.08 22.54
N ILE A 65 0.33 -5.78 21.40
CA ILE A 65 -1.03 -6.25 21.09
C ILE A 65 -1.06 -7.78 21.06
N TYR A 66 -0.12 -8.40 20.37
CA TYR A 66 -0.01 -9.86 20.31
C TYR A 66 0.17 -10.50 21.70
N GLU A 67 1.04 -9.95 22.53
CA GLU A 67 1.32 -10.47 23.88
C GLU A 67 0.13 -10.32 24.85
N THR A 68 -0.76 -9.35 24.61
CA THR A 68 -1.90 -9.03 25.47
C THR A 68 -3.25 -9.44 24.91
N ALA A 69 -3.30 -9.92 23.67
CA ALA A 69 -4.53 -10.35 23.03
C ALA A 69 -5.16 -11.51 23.81
N GLU A 70 -6.47 -11.45 24.02
CA GLU A 70 -7.23 -12.53 24.68
C GLU A 70 -7.33 -13.82 23.84
N ARG A 71 -6.79 -13.78 22.62
CA ARG A 71 -6.84 -14.85 21.62
C ARG A 71 -5.57 -14.84 20.77
N ASP A 72 -5.29 -15.97 20.13
CA ASP A 72 -4.20 -16.06 19.17
C ASP A 72 -4.51 -15.23 17.91
N LEU A 73 -3.61 -14.32 17.56
CA LEU A 73 -3.65 -13.59 16.29
C LEU A 73 -2.75 -14.30 15.29
N ASP A 74 -3.33 -14.78 14.19
CA ASP A 74 -2.57 -15.41 13.10
C ASP A 74 -1.99 -14.31 12.19
N PHE A 75 -0.68 -14.11 12.28
CA PHE A 75 0.11 -13.30 11.37
C PHE A 75 1.52 -13.90 11.31
N ASP A 76 1.97 -14.25 10.11
CA ASP A 76 3.26 -14.94 9.95
C ASP A 76 4.28 -14.10 9.17
N GLU A 77 3.89 -12.88 8.77
CA GLU A 77 4.66 -12.08 7.81
C GLU A 77 4.61 -10.59 8.13
N HIS A 78 5.73 -9.93 7.83
CA HIS A 78 5.87 -8.49 7.80
C HIS A 78 6.18 -8.09 6.37
N ARG A 79 5.17 -7.57 5.65
CA ARG A 79 5.31 -7.16 4.25
C ARG A 79 5.39 -5.64 4.06
N GLY A 80 5.22 -4.88 5.13
CA GLY A 80 5.22 -3.42 5.12
C GLY A 80 6.55 -2.85 4.64
N THR A 81 6.50 -1.98 3.63
CA THR A 81 7.64 -1.14 3.21
C THR A 81 7.28 0.31 3.48
N PRO A 82 8.09 1.06 4.25
CA PRO A 82 7.80 2.46 4.53
C PRO A 82 7.95 3.32 3.28
N ILE A 83 7.20 4.43 3.25
CA ILE A 83 7.49 5.55 2.35
C ILE A 83 8.16 6.68 3.14
N ALA A 84 9.02 7.44 2.47
CA ALA A 84 9.74 8.58 3.05
C ALA A 84 9.33 9.85 2.31
N VAL A 85 8.76 10.82 3.02
CA VAL A 85 8.34 12.11 2.44
C VAL A 85 8.70 13.22 3.41
N ASN A 86 9.43 14.24 2.93
CA ASN A 86 9.80 15.41 3.72
C ASN A 86 10.49 15.08 5.07
N GLY A 87 11.31 14.03 5.08
CA GLY A 87 12.02 13.57 6.28
C GLY A 87 11.19 12.75 7.27
N VAL A 88 9.92 12.46 6.96
CA VAL A 88 9.04 11.58 7.76
C VAL A 88 8.94 10.21 7.09
N LEU A 89 9.07 9.14 7.89
CA LEU A 89 8.79 7.78 7.46
C LEU A 89 7.38 7.38 7.87
N TYR A 90 6.58 6.96 6.90
CA TYR A 90 5.25 6.39 7.13
C TYR A 90 5.29 4.89 6.92
N TYR A 91 4.97 4.13 7.97
CA TYR A 91 5.03 2.68 7.99
C TYR A 91 3.70 2.11 8.46
N ALA A 92 3.15 1.14 7.73
CA ALA A 92 1.97 0.40 8.16
C ALA A 92 2.33 -1.03 8.53
N SER A 93 1.84 -1.46 9.69
CA SER A 93 2.24 -2.71 10.33
C SER A 93 1.38 -3.91 9.90
N PRO A 94 1.82 -5.15 10.22
CA PRO A 94 1.00 -6.36 10.10
C PRO A 94 -0.43 -6.21 10.62
N PHE A 95 -0.63 -5.48 11.72
CA PHE A 95 -1.94 -5.23 12.33
C PHE A 95 -2.72 -4.06 11.71
N ASN A 96 -2.23 -3.55 10.56
CA ASN A 96 -2.77 -2.41 9.82
C ASN A 96 -2.72 -1.10 10.63
N ILE A 97 -1.71 -0.97 11.51
CA ILE A 97 -1.48 0.23 12.30
C ILE A 97 -0.49 1.11 11.53
N LEU A 98 -0.87 2.36 11.29
CA LEU A 98 -0.02 3.33 10.60
C LEU A 98 0.73 4.15 11.63
N VAL A 99 2.05 4.22 11.50
CA VAL A 99 2.93 5.06 12.31
C VAL A 99 3.66 6.05 11.42
N ALA A 100 3.86 7.27 11.93
CA ALA A 100 4.78 8.24 11.37
C ALA A 100 5.99 8.39 12.29
N LEU A 101 7.19 8.32 11.72
CA LEU A 101 8.45 8.42 12.44
C LEU A 101 9.28 9.57 11.87
N ASP A 102 10.04 10.26 12.72
CA ASP A 102 11.13 11.10 12.26
C ASP A 102 12.18 10.21 11.55
N GLY A 103 12.47 10.48 10.29
CA GLY A 103 13.33 9.63 9.47
C GLY A 103 14.79 9.61 9.92
N ALA A 104 15.25 10.62 10.66
CA ALA A 104 16.61 10.73 11.14
C ALA A 104 16.81 10.03 12.49
N SER A 105 15.87 10.19 13.42
CA SER A 105 15.97 9.67 14.79
C SER A 105 15.23 8.35 15.01
N GLY A 106 14.20 8.06 14.22
CA GLY A 106 13.27 6.95 14.44
C GLY A 106 12.25 7.22 15.56
N GLU A 107 12.15 8.45 16.05
CA GLU A 107 11.16 8.87 17.05
C GLU A 107 9.75 8.83 16.46
N GLU A 108 8.79 8.26 17.20
CA GLU A 108 7.38 8.25 16.80
C GLU A 108 6.78 9.65 16.91
N LEU A 109 6.23 10.14 15.80
CA LEU A 109 5.53 11.42 15.72
C LEU A 109 4.05 11.24 16.05
N TRP A 110 3.43 10.20 15.50
CA TRP A 110 2.05 9.82 15.75
C TRP A 110 1.77 8.38 15.32
N THR A 111 0.69 7.81 15.86
CA THR A 111 0.17 6.48 15.51
C THR A 111 -1.33 6.57 15.25
N PHE A 112 -1.79 5.89 14.20
CA PHE A 112 -3.19 5.66 13.86
C PHE A 112 -3.47 4.16 13.86
N ASP A 113 -4.33 3.70 14.77
CA ASP A 113 -4.79 2.31 14.87
C ASP A 113 -6.28 2.24 14.50
N PRO A 114 -6.66 1.65 13.34
CA PRO A 114 -8.05 1.41 12.99
C PRO A 114 -8.66 0.18 13.68
N GLU A 115 -7.90 -0.46 14.57
CA GLU A 115 -8.22 -1.70 15.30
C GLU A 115 -8.60 -2.86 14.38
N ALA A 116 -8.03 -2.89 13.17
CA ALA A 116 -8.33 -3.86 12.13
C ALA A 116 -8.08 -5.32 12.59
N TRP A 117 -7.08 -5.51 13.45
CA TRP A 117 -6.72 -6.80 14.04
C TRP A 117 -7.84 -7.41 14.91
N ARG A 118 -8.77 -6.61 15.44
CA ARG A 118 -9.83 -7.09 16.34
C ARG A 118 -10.87 -7.98 15.67
N ILE A 119 -11.10 -7.80 14.38
CA ILE A 119 -12.08 -8.56 13.61
C ILE A 119 -11.47 -9.74 12.86
N GLU A 120 -10.18 -10.00 13.08
CA GLU A 120 -9.40 -11.08 12.48
C GLU A 120 -9.72 -11.19 10.98
N PRO A 121 -9.22 -10.31 10.10
CA PRO A 121 -9.40 -10.40 8.65
C PRO A 121 -8.45 -11.42 8.01
N ARG A 122 -8.82 -12.05 6.88
CA ARG A 122 -8.03 -13.16 6.28
C ARG A 122 -6.61 -12.76 5.91
N PHE A 123 -6.45 -11.48 5.63
CA PHE A 123 -5.21 -10.88 5.16
C PHE A 123 -4.50 -10.06 6.24
N LEU A 124 -4.78 -10.31 7.52
CA LEU A 124 -3.93 -9.78 8.59
C LEU A 124 -2.46 -10.19 8.33
N GLY A 125 -1.51 -9.30 8.63
CA GLY A 125 -0.09 -9.50 8.32
C GLY A 125 0.34 -9.26 6.86
N ASN A 126 -0.60 -9.14 5.92
CA ASN A 126 -0.27 -9.05 4.50
C ASN A 126 -0.19 -7.61 3.95
N LEU A 127 -0.33 -6.59 4.80
CA LEU A 127 -0.31 -5.20 4.40
C LEU A 127 1.11 -4.77 3.95
N ARG A 128 1.22 -4.17 2.75
CA ARG A 128 2.50 -3.84 2.11
C ARG A 128 2.91 -2.38 2.26
N GLY A 129 1.99 -1.46 2.53
CA GLY A 129 2.34 -0.05 2.69
C GLY A 129 1.15 0.88 2.62
N VAL A 130 1.45 2.16 2.42
CA VAL A 130 0.51 3.28 2.32
C VAL A 130 0.84 4.15 1.11
N SER A 131 -0.01 5.14 0.84
CA SER A 131 0.18 6.08 -0.26
C SER A 131 0.09 7.51 0.23
N TYR A 132 1.06 8.34 -0.16
CA TYR A 132 1.03 9.76 0.12
C TYR A 132 0.37 10.52 -1.03
N TRP A 133 -0.38 11.57 -0.71
CA TRP A 133 -0.97 12.49 -1.69
C TRP A 133 -0.98 13.91 -1.15
N THR A 134 -0.85 14.87 -2.07
CA THR A 134 -1.00 16.29 -1.78
C THR A 134 -1.52 17.04 -3.01
N ASP A 135 -2.30 18.10 -2.77
CA ASP A 135 -2.63 19.11 -3.78
C ASP A 135 -1.84 20.42 -3.58
N GLY A 136 -0.78 20.37 -2.77
CA GLY A 136 0.03 21.52 -2.38
C GLY A 136 -0.53 22.32 -1.20
N ALA A 137 -1.80 22.12 -0.82
CA ALA A 137 -2.40 22.75 0.36
C ALA A 137 -2.56 21.77 1.52
N VAL A 138 -2.99 20.54 1.22
CA VAL A 138 -3.18 19.47 2.20
C VAL A 138 -2.29 18.27 1.87
N GLU A 139 -1.89 17.52 2.90
CA GLU A 139 -1.04 16.34 2.78
C GLU A 139 -1.71 15.17 3.50
N ARG A 140 -1.90 14.05 2.80
CA ARG A 140 -2.66 12.89 3.28
C ARG A 140 -1.86 11.62 3.12
N ILE A 141 -2.05 10.70 4.06
CA ILE A 141 -1.69 9.29 3.92
C ILE A 141 -2.97 8.49 3.75
N PHE A 142 -3.02 7.70 2.68
CA PHE A 142 -4.07 6.72 2.44
C PHE A 142 -3.65 5.35 2.95
N LEU A 143 -4.48 4.79 3.82
CA LEU A 143 -4.33 3.44 4.35
C LEU A 143 -5.54 2.61 3.92
N ALA A 144 -5.32 1.60 3.09
CA ALA A 144 -6.33 0.62 2.74
C ALA A 144 -6.07 -0.66 3.51
N THR A 145 -7.06 -1.14 4.27
CA THR A 145 -6.85 -2.20 5.26
C THR A 145 -7.37 -3.55 4.80
N SER A 146 -6.90 -4.61 5.48
CA SER A 146 -7.42 -5.96 5.37
C SER A 146 -8.89 -6.10 5.81
N THR A 147 -9.49 -5.04 6.37
CA THR A 147 -10.90 -4.99 6.82
C THR A 147 -11.82 -4.24 5.85
N ALA A 148 -11.41 -4.12 4.59
CA ALA A 148 -12.17 -3.52 3.50
C ALA A 148 -12.50 -2.03 3.71
N TYR A 149 -11.60 -1.28 4.35
CA TYR A 149 -11.72 0.17 4.49
C TYR A 149 -10.56 0.89 3.80
N LEU A 150 -10.86 2.04 3.19
CA LEU A 150 -9.88 3.04 2.78
C LEU A 150 -9.99 4.23 3.74
N TYR A 151 -8.92 4.56 4.44
CA TYR A 151 -8.83 5.69 5.35
C TYR A 151 -8.02 6.83 4.72
N SER A 152 -8.43 8.07 4.98
CA SER A 152 -7.66 9.28 4.70
C SER A 152 -7.18 9.87 6.02
N ILE A 153 -5.86 9.94 6.19
CA ILE A 153 -5.22 10.41 7.42
C ILE A 153 -4.41 11.68 7.10
N ASP A 154 -4.55 12.73 7.90
CA ASP A 154 -3.70 13.92 7.81
C ASP A 154 -2.24 13.55 8.12
N ALA A 155 -1.35 13.83 7.17
CA ALA A 155 0.04 13.35 7.22
C ALA A 155 0.86 13.95 8.39
N LYS A 156 0.42 15.07 8.96
CA LYS A 156 1.12 15.79 10.05
C LYS A 156 0.64 15.37 11.42
N THR A 157 -0.65 15.08 11.56
CA THR A 157 -1.30 14.87 12.86
C THR A 157 -1.69 13.43 13.13
N GLY A 158 -1.80 12.58 12.10
CA GLY A 158 -2.29 11.21 12.25
C GLY A 158 -3.80 11.12 12.47
N LEU A 159 -4.53 12.23 12.39
CA LEU A 159 -5.98 12.27 12.55
C LEU A 159 -6.67 11.94 11.24
N LEU A 160 -7.85 11.31 11.32
CA LEU A 160 -8.72 11.10 10.18
C LEU A 160 -9.14 12.44 9.58
N ASP A 161 -9.18 12.50 8.25
CA ASP A 161 -9.72 13.62 7.51
C ASP A 161 -11.25 13.55 7.46
N PRO A 162 -11.98 14.37 8.23
CA PRO A 162 -13.44 14.27 8.31
C PRO A 162 -14.15 14.60 6.98
N ALA A 163 -13.46 15.22 6.02
CA ALA A 163 -14.03 15.53 4.71
C ALA A 163 -14.00 14.33 3.74
N PHE A 164 -13.32 13.23 4.09
CA PHE A 164 -13.16 12.07 3.23
C PHE A 164 -14.17 10.97 3.56
N GLY A 165 -15.01 10.60 2.59
CA GLY A 165 -16.00 9.54 2.72
C GLY A 165 -16.95 9.78 3.89
N GLN A 166 -17.12 8.76 4.73
CA GLN A 166 -17.86 8.83 5.99
C GLN A 166 -16.87 8.90 7.15
N ASP A 167 -16.74 10.08 7.77
CA ASP A 167 -15.88 10.32 8.94
C ASP A 167 -14.41 9.90 8.72
N GLY A 168 -13.87 10.18 7.54
CA GLY A 168 -12.48 9.89 7.16
C GLY A 168 -12.22 8.54 6.54
N ARG A 169 -13.26 7.78 6.18
CA ARG A 169 -13.11 6.47 5.54
C ARG A 169 -14.19 6.15 4.53
N VAL A 170 -13.85 5.23 3.63
CA VAL A 170 -14.78 4.60 2.68
C VAL A 170 -14.86 3.11 2.99
N ASP A 171 -16.09 2.59 3.10
CA ASP A 171 -16.33 1.13 3.15
C ASP A 171 -16.25 0.56 1.73
N LEU A 172 -15.11 -0.07 1.42
CA LEU A 172 -14.86 -0.66 0.11
C LEU A 172 -15.79 -1.83 -0.16
N GLY A 173 -16.16 -2.58 0.89
CA GLY A 173 -17.04 -3.73 0.78
C GLY A 173 -18.48 -3.33 0.45
N ALA A 174 -18.97 -2.24 1.04
CA ALA A 174 -20.29 -1.69 0.73
C ALA A 174 -20.35 -1.00 -0.64
N SER A 175 -19.21 -0.54 -1.16
CA SER A 175 -19.12 0.23 -2.40
C SER A 175 -19.02 -0.62 -3.67
N LEU A 176 -18.75 -1.93 -3.55
CA LEU A 176 -18.72 -2.86 -4.69
C LEU A 176 -20.07 -2.96 -5.41
N ARG A 177 -20.04 -3.26 -6.71
CA ARG A 177 -21.26 -3.63 -7.49
C ARG A 177 -22.10 -4.73 -6.84
N ARG A 178 -21.45 -5.64 -6.11
CA ARG A 178 -22.08 -6.65 -5.26
C ARG A 178 -21.55 -6.47 -3.84
N PRO A 179 -22.27 -5.73 -2.98
CA PRO A 179 -21.81 -5.45 -1.63
C PRO A 179 -21.52 -6.73 -0.84
N LEU A 180 -20.47 -6.68 -0.01
CA LEU A 180 -20.11 -7.81 0.84
C LEU A 180 -21.21 -8.10 1.86
N THR A 181 -21.50 -9.39 2.07
CA THR A 181 -22.27 -9.84 3.22
C THR A 181 -21.36 -9.97 4.45
N ASP A 182 -21.95 -10.04 5.64
CA ASP A 182 -21.18 -10.31 6.88
C ASP A 182 -20.35 -11.59 6.79
N GLY A 183 -20.83 -12.60 6.05
CA GLY A 183 -20.10 -13.85 5.82
C GLY A 183 -18.89 -13.72 4.89
N ASP A 184 -18.89 -12.71 4.01
CA ASP A 184 -17.84 -12.48 3.01
C ASP A 184 -16.76 -11.52 3.51
N ARG A 185 -17.09 -10.65 4.46
CA ARG A 185 -16.23 -9.53 4.90
C ARG A 185 -14.87 -10.00 5.42
N TRP A 186 -14.84 -11.14 6.10
CA TRP A 186 -13.59 -11.78 6.54
C TRP A 186 -12.68 -12.20 5.37
N ASN A 187 -13.25 -12.48 4.18
CA ASN A 187 -12.53 -12.99 3.01
C ASN A 187 -12.06 -11.90 2.03
N TYR A 188 -12.40 -10.64 2.25
CA TYR A 188 -12.07 -9.52 1.37
C TYR A 188 -11.27 -8.49 2.16
N GLY A 189 -10.13 -8.07 1.62
CA GLY A 189 -9.33 -7.01 2.21
C GLY A 189 -8.44 -6.33 1.19
N VAL A 190 -7.61 -5.40 1.64
CA VAL A 190 -6.58 -4.76 0.82
C VAL A 190 -5.22 -5.10 1.38
N THR A 191 -4.28 -5.44 0.51
CA THR A 191 -2.91 -5.85 0.89
C THR A 191 -1.84 -4.98 0.25
N ALA A 192 -2.03 -4.50 -0.98
CA ALA A 192 -1.16 -3.51 -1.60
C ALA A 192 -1.67 -2.07 -1.32
N PRO A 193 -0.77 -1.09 -1.19
CA PRO A 193 -1.19 0.31 -1.08
C PRO A 193 -2.00 0.74 -2.31
N PRO A 194 -2.98 1.66 -2.15
CA PRO A 194 -3.65 2.30 -3.27
C PRO A 194 -2.64 2.94 -4.24
N VAL A 195 -2.96 3.02 -5.53
CA VAL A 195 -2.19 3.89 -6.43
C VAL A 195 -2.97 5.17 -6.65
N ILE A 196 -2.26 6.29 -6.70
CA ILE A 196 -2.87 7.61 -6.85
C ILE A 196 -2.32 8.21 -8.13
N CYS A 197 -3.22 8.53 -9.04
CA CYS A 197 -2.87 9.15 -10.31
C CYS A 197 -3.68 10.43 -10.42
N ARG A 198 -3.00 11.58 -10.40
CA ARG A 198 -3.65 12.88 -10.23
C ARG A 198 -4.43 12.89 -8.91
N ASP A 199 -5.71 13.19 -8.93
CA ASP A 199 -6.57 13.26 -7.74
C ASP A 199 -7.47 12.03 -7.55
N VAL A 200 -7.09 10.90 -8.15
CA VAL A 200 -7.89 9.66 -8.12
C VAL A 200 -7.11 8.57 -7.39
N VAL A 201 -7.66 8.09 -6.27
CA VAL A 201 -7.15 6.97 -5.47
C VAL A 201 -7.79 5.68 -5.97
N ALA A 202 -7.02 4.85 -6.66
CA ALA A 202 -7.45 3.54 -7.12
C ALA A 202 -7.04 2.45 -6.12
N VAL A 203 -7.99 1.58 -5.78
CA VAL A 203 -7.85 0.55 -4.76
C VAL A 203 -8.23 -0.81 -5.36
N GLY A 204 -7.27 -1.74 -5.31
CA GLY A 204 -7.51 -3.14 -5.64
C GLY A 204 -8.02 -3.92 -4.43
N SER A 205 -7.88 -5.24 -4.47
CA SER A 205 -8.31 -6.11 -3.37
C SER A 205 -7.54 -7.41 -3.33
N ALA A 206 -7.53 -8.04 -2.16
CA ALA A 206 -7.17 -9.42 -1.94
C ALA A 206 -8.44 -10.17 -1.56
N ILE A 207 -8.68 -11.29 -2.25
CA ILE A 207 -9.84 -12.15 -2.02
C ILE A 207 -9.32 -13.57 -1.90
N GLY A 208 -9.77 -14.29 -0.88
CA GLY A 208 -9.30 -15.64 -0.65
C GLY A 208 -9.93 -16.61 -1.62
N ASP A 209 -9.11 -17.35 -2.37
CA ASP A 209 -9.62 -18.45 -3.20
C ASP A 209 -10.19 -19.57 -2.31
N TRP A 210 -11.22 -20.25 -2.86
CA TRP A 210 -12.04 -21.35 -2.37
C TRP A 210 -12.01 -21.76 -0.88
N ARG A 211 -13.21 -22.01 -0.34
CA ARG A 211 -13.46 -22.41 1.06
C ARG A 211 -14.24 -23.71 1.22
N GLY A 212 -14.04 -24.71 0.36
CA GLY A 212 -14.69 -26.01 0.53
C GLY A 212 -16.22 -25.94 0.52
N ARG A 213 -16.82 -24.99 -0.20
CA ARG A 213 -18.27 -24.77 -0.26
C ARG A 213 -18.73 -24.72 -1.72
N PRO A 214 -19.14 -25.85 -2.32
CA PRO A 214 -19.75 -25.82 -3.63
C PRO A 214 -21.13 -25.16 -3.62
N PRO A 215 -21.43 -24.30 -4.60
CA PRO A 215 -20.56 -23.84 -5.71
C PRO A 215 -19.74 -22.56 -5.38
N ALA A 216 -18.73 -22.24 -6.21
CA ALA A 216 -17.91 -21.00 -6.13
C ALA A 216 -18.71 -19.69 -6.31
N GLU A 217 -19.99 -19.85 -6.65
CA GLU A 217 -20.95 -18.78 -6.82
C GLU A 217 -20.94 -17.85 -5.60
N TYR A 218 -21.00 -16.56 -5.88
CA TYR A 218 -21.03 -15.47 -4.90
C TYR A 218 -19.69 -15.12 -4.23
N THR A 219 -18.56 -15.69 -4.65
CA THR A 219 -17.21 -15.17 -4.26
C THR A 219 -17.10 -13.69 -4.60
N PRO A 220 -16.76 -12.77 -3.67
CA PRO A 220 -16.80 -11.33 -3.90
C PRO A 220 -16.11 -10.86 -5.19
N PRO A 221 -16.63 -9.83 -5.88
CA PRO A 221 -15.96 -9.27 -7.03
C PRO A 221 -14.65 -8.59 -6.62
N GLY A 222 -13.59 -8.78 -7.42
CA GLY A 222 -12.28 -8.15 -7.26
C GLY A 222 -12.11 -6.83 -7.99
N ASP A 223 -13.23 -6.17 -8.30
CA ASP A 223 -13.29 -4.95 -9.08
C ASP A 223 -12.38 -3.86 -8.47
N VAL A 224 -11.71 -3.11 -9.34
CA VAL A 224 -10.89 -1.97 -8.91
C VAL A 224 -11.79 -0.77 -8.74
N GLN A 225 -11.78 -0.20 -7.54
CA GLN A 225 -12.59 0.95 -7.19
C GLN A 225 -11.73 2.20 -7.15
N ALA A 226 -12.26 3.33 -7.61
CA ALA A 226 -11.53 4.59 -7.60
C ALA A 226 -12.32 5.72 -6.97
N PHE A 227 -11.64 6.51 -6.15
CA PHE A 227 -12.23 7.56 -5.33
C PHE A 227 -11.50 8.87 -5.53
N ASP A 228 -12.24 9.98 -5.45
CA ASP A 228 -11.66 11.31 -5.42
C ASP A 228 -10.83 11.47 -4.14
N ALA A 229 -9.56 11.87 -4.28
CA ALA A 229 -8.59 11.95 -3.18
C ALA A 229 -8.97 13.01 -2.12
N ARG A 230 -9.91 13.93 -2.42
CA ARG A 230 -10.34 14.97 -1.48
C ARG A 230 -11.56 14.58 -0.68
N THR A 231 -12.49 13.90 -1.33
CA THR A 231 -13.84 13.71 -0.82
C THR A 231 -14.16 12.26 -0.53
N GLY A 232 -13.39 11.30 -1.06
CA GLY A 232 -13.72 9.88 -0.99
C GLY A 232 -14.94 9.48 -1.83
N ALA A 233 -15.44 10.38 -2.68
CA ALA A 233 -16.53 10.06 -3.60
C ALA A 233 -16.06 9.07 -4.67
N LYS A 234 -16.84 8.02 -4.93
CA LYS A 234 -16.54 7.04 -5.98
C LYS A 234 -16.60 7.73 -7.35
N VAL A 235 -15.50 7.67 -8.10
CA VAL A 235 -15.38 8.25 -9.44
C VAL A 235 -15.71 7.21 -10.51
N TRP A 236 -15.16 6.00 -10.35
CA TRP A 236 -15.42 4.89 -11.25
C TRP A 236 -15.17 3.54 -10.55
N GLU A 237 -15.64 2.48 -11.20
CA GLU A 237 -15.35 1.09 -10.89
C GLU A 237 -14.96 0.38 -12.19
N PHE A 238 -13.88 -0.38 -12.16
CA PHE A 238 -13.50 -1.25 -13.27
C PHE A 238 -13.89 -2.69 -12.91
N HIS A 239 -14.88 -3.21 -13.62
CA HIS A 239 -15.31 -4.60 -13.48
C HIS A 239 -14.24 -5.53 -14.07
N THR A 240 -13.53 -6.25 -13.21
CA THR A 240 -12.49 -7.19 -13.66
C THR A 240 -13.09 -8.45 -14.28
N ILE A 241 -14.32 -8.77 -13.91
CA ILE A 241 -15.21 -9.67 -14.63
C ILE A 241 -16.27 -8.82 -15.36
N PRO A 242 -16.20 -8.69 -16.69
CA PRO A 242 -17.13 -7.90 -17.49
C PRO A 242 -18.57 -8.31 -17.32
N GLN A 243 -19.47 -7.34 -17.23
CA GLN A 243 -20.92 -7.52 -17.12
C GLN A 243 -21.60 -7.48 -18.51
N ALA A 244 -22.89 -7.80 -18.56
CA ALA A 244 -23.64 -7.81 -19.81
C ALA A 244 -23.50 -6.49 -20.60
N GLY A 245 -22.99 -6.59 -21.83
CA GLY A 245 -22.76 -5.44 -22.72
C GLY A 245 -21.40 -4.76 -22.56
N GLU A 246 -20.58 -5.20 -21.60
CA GLU A 246 -19.19 -4.74 -21.45
C GLU A 246 -18.25 -5.56 -22.32
N TYR A 247 -17.16 -4.92 -22.75
CA TYR A 247 -16.12 -5.56 -23.55
C TYR A 247 -15.52 -6.76 -22.80
N GLY A 248 -15.42 -7.90 -23.48
CA GLY A 248 -14.88 -9.14 -22.93
C GLY A 248 -15.93 -10.04 -22.28
N ASN A 249 -17.16 -9.58 -22.06
CA ASN A 249 -18.22 -10.43 -21.50
C ASN A 249 -18.55 -11.62 -22.41
N GLU A 250 -18.41 -11.46 -23.72
CA GLU A 250 -18.57 -12.53 -24.71
C GLU A 250 -17.59 -13.70 -24.53
N THR A 251 -16.49 -13.49 -23.79
CA THR A 251 -15.50 -14.54 -23.48
C THR A 251 -15.89 -15.40 -22.28
N TRP A 252 -17.03 -15.12 -21.65
CA TRP A 252 -17.64 -15.96 -20.63
C TRP A 252 -18.78 -16.75 -21.26
N GLU A 253 -18.50 -17.99 -21.66
CA GLU A 253 -19.43 -18.87 -22.40
C GLU A 253 -20.57 -19.45 -21.52
N SER A 254 -20.70 -18.95 -20.30
CA SER A 254 -21.73 -19.31 -19.34
C SER A 254 -22.14 -18.09 -18.51
N ASP A 255 -23.17 -18.25 -17.70
CA ASP A 255 -23.64 -17.21 -16.77
C ASP A 255 -22.73 -17.00 -15.54
N ALA A 256 -21.56 -17.65 -15.49
CA ALA A 256 -20.62 -17.55 -14.37
C ALA A 256 -20.21 -16.09 -14.07
N TRP A 257 -20.11 -15.22 -15.07
CA TRP A 257 -19.77 -13.79 -14.89
C TRP A 257 -20.73 -13.03 -13.93
N LYS A 258 -21.93 -13.55 -13.71
CA LYS A 258 -22.93 -12.98 -12.78
C LYS A 258 -22.58 -13.22 -11.32
N THR A 259 -22.06 -14.41 -11.01
CA THR A 259 -21.92 -14.91 -9.63
C THR A 259 -20.48 -15.07 -9.21
N TYR A 260 -19.57 -15.35 -10.14
CA TYR A 260 -18.14 -15.49 -9.87
C TYR A 260 -17.49 -14.14 -9.51
N GLY A 261 -16.36 -14.23 -8.84
CA GLY A 261 -15.54 -13.10 -8.41
C GLY A 261 -14.09 -13.53 -8.25
N ALA A 262 -13.41 -13.02 -7.22
CA ALA A 262 -11.96 -12.86 -7.26
C ALA A 262 -11.59 -12.00 -8.48
N ALA A 263 -10.73 -12.46 -9.38
CA ALA A 263 -10.20 -11.61 -10.46
C ALA A 263 -9.71 -10.26 -9.91
N ASN A 264 -9.02 -10.31 -8.78
CA ASN A 264 -8.71 -9.16 -7.95
C ASN A 264 -7.28 -8.66 -8.18
N VAL A 265 -7.06 -7.38 -7.92
CA VAL A 265 -5.74 -6.74 -8.02
C VAL A 265 -5.13 -6.65 -6.63
N TRP A 266 -4.48 -7.74 -6.19
CA TRP A 266 -3.85 -7.79 -4.86
C TRP A 266 -2.40 -7.31 -4.86
N ALA A 267 -1.74 -7.34 -6.02
CA ALA A 267 -0.39 -6.84 -6.21
C ALA A 267 -0.39 -5.32 -6.43
N SER A 268 0.78 -4.69 -6.33
CA SER A 268 0.92 -3.25 -6.54
C SER A 268 0.57 -2.85 -7.97
N MET A 269 -0.25 -1.81 -8.09
CA MET A 269 -0.53 -1.13 -9.36
C MET A 269 0.56 -0.08 -9.64
N THR A 270 0.69 0.30 -10.90
CA THR A 270 1.52 1.43 -11.35
C THR A 270 0.68 2.42 -12.13
N ALA A 271 1.19 3.64 -12.31
CA ALA A 271 0.48 4.70 -13.00
C ALA A 271 1.42 5.55 -13.86
N ASP A 272 0.82 6.20 -14.87
CA ASP A 272 1.44 7.25 -15.66
C ASP A 272 0.56 8.50 -15.54
N GLU A 273 1.05 9.52 -14.84
CA GLU A 273 0.26 10.75 -14.60
C GLU A 273 0.06 11.61 -15.85
N GLU A 274 1.04 11.61 -16.75
CA GLU A 274 0.99 12.39 -17.98
C GLU A 274 -0.14 11.85 -18.87
N LEU A 275 -0.15 10.53 -19.08
CA LEU A 275 -1.20 9.86 -19.84
C LEU A 275 -2.51 9.74 -19.06
N GLY A 276 -2.44 9.69 -17.73
CA GLY A 276 -3.58 9.41 -16.87
C GLY A 276 -3.99 7.94 -16.89
N TYR A 277 -3.02 7.04 -17.03
CA TYR A 277 -3.24 5.59 -17.13
C TYR A 277 -2.86 4.88 -15.84
N LEU A 278 -3.61 3.82 -15.54
CA LEU A 278 -3.34 2.88 -14.47
C LEU A 278 -3.06 1.51 -15.10
N TYR A 279 -2.08 0.80 -14.56
CA TYR A 279 -1.72 -0.55 -14.99
C TYR A 279 -2.06 -1.53 -13.87
N LEU A 280 -2.96 -2.47 -14.19
CA LEU A 280 -3.60 -3.37 -13.22
C LEU A 280 -3.13 -4.81 -13.43
N PRO A 281 -2.42 -5.43 -12.47
CA PRO A 281 -2.14 -6.87 -12.49
C PRO A 281 -3.34 -7.66 -11.94
N VAL A 282 -4.30 -8.00 -12.82
CA VAL A 282 -5.51 -8.75 -12.47
C VAL A 282 -5.18 -10.24 -12.25
N SER A 283 -5.76 -10.85 -11.21
CA SER A 283 -5.63 -12.29 -10.95
C SER A 283 -6.68 -13.12 -11.70
N THR A 284 -6.58 -14.44 -11.60
CA THR A 284 -7.64 -15.36 -12.03
C THR A 284 -8.94 -15.16 -11.24
N ALA A 285 -10.08 -15.45 -11.89
CA ALA A 285 -11.36 -15.65 -11.21
C ALA A 285 -11.33 -16.96 -10.41
N SER A 286 -12.12 -17.02 -9.34
CA SER A 286 -12.21 -18.23 -8.53
C SER A 286 -12.86 -19.37 -9.33
N HIS A 287 -12.48 -20.63 -9.23
CA HIS A 287 -11.30 -21.14 -8.54
C HIS A 287 -10.04 -20.93 -9.37
N ASP A 288 -8.91 -20.75 -8.69
CA ASP A 288 -7.64 -20.49 -9.35
C ASP A 288 -7.20 -21.66 -10.26
N TYR A 289 -7.56 -22.89 -9.86
CA TYR A 289 -7.12 -24.13 -10.53
C TYR A 289 -8.25 -24.89 -11.26
N TYR A 290 -9.51 -24.46 -11.14
CA TYR A 290 -10.64 -25.13 -11.76
C TYR A 290 -11.55 -24.14 -12.49
N GLY A 291 -11.55 -24.22 -13.82
CA GLY A 291 -12.36 -23.40 -14.72
C GLY A 291 -13.56 -24.14 -15.35
N GLY A 292 -13.84 -25.38 -14.96
CA GLY A 292 -14.88 -26.20 -15.61
C GLY A 292 -16.31 -25.65 -15.51
N GLU A 293 -16.55 -24.77 -14.54
CA GLU A 293 -17.83 -24.06 -14.33
C GLU A 293 -17.86 -22.65 -14.96
N ARG A 294 -16.76 -22.21 -15.58
CA ARG A 294 -16.62 -20.91 -16.25
C ARG A 294 -15.96 -21.05 -17.62
N PRO A 295 -16.56 -21.78 -18.58
CA PRO A 295 -15.98 -21.94 -19.91
C PRO A 295 -15.72 -20.60 -20.63
N GLY A 296 -14.74 -20.59 -21.53
CA GLY A 296 -14.27 -19.43 -22.30
C GLY A 296 -12.95 -18.84 -21.79
N ASP A 297 -12.46 -17.78 -22.43
CA ASP A 297 -11.19 -17.15 -22.08
C ASP A 297 -11.25 -16.38 -20.74
N ASN A 298 -12.46 -16.07 -20.25
CA ASN A 298 -12.68 -15.40 -18.96
C ASN A 298 -11.95 -14.07 -18.79
N LEU A 299 -11.92 -13.21 -19.82
CA LEU A 299 -11.34 -11.88 -19.68
C LEU A 299 -12.01 -11.13 -18.51
N PHE A 300 -11.29 -10.40 -17.67
CA PHE A 300 -9.86 -10.06 -17.74
C PHE A 300 -8.97 -10.89 -16.79
N SER A 301 -9.36 -12.13 -16.48
CA SER A 301 -8.76 -12.97 -15.44
C SER A 301 -7.81 -14.06 -15.95
#